data_AF-A0A7W0S3T8-F1
#
_entry.id   AF-A0A7W0S3T8-F1
#
_cell.length_a   1.000
_cell.length_b   1.000
_cell.length_c   1.000
_cell.angle_alpha   90.00
_cell.angle_beta   90.00
_cell.angle_gamma   90.00
#
_symmetry.space_group_name_H-M   'P 1'
#
loop_
_entity.id
_entity.type
_entity.pdbx_description
1 polymer ?
#
loop_
_entity_poly.entity_id
_entity_poly.type
_entity_poly.pdbx_seq_one_letter_code
_entity_poly.pdbx_strand_id
1 'polypeptide(L)' 'MKDLLYAVLALIVAGAAAYFFYKFQTAKDSNSLIIGIVLALLAIVLGGLFMYGRVNTHDDIHITE' A
#
# COMPACT_ATOMS: atom_id res chain seq x y z
N MET A 1 6.44 15.47 5.93
CA MET A 1 5.28 15.74 5.03
C MET A 1 5.17 14.72 3.90
N LYS A 2 6.26 14.40 3.19
CA LYS A 2 6.25 13.41 2.09
C LYS A 2 5.81 12.01 2.54
N ASP A 3 6.18 11.59 3.75
CA ASP A 3 5.82 10.25 4.26
C ASP A 3 4.32 10.14 4.57
N LEU A 4 3.72 11.19 5.16
CA LEU A 4 2.28 11.26 5.38
C LEU A 4 1.52 11.19 4.04
N LEU A 5 2.05 11.84 3.00
CA LEU A 5 1.48 11.79 1.65
C LEU A 5 1.54 10.36 1.08
N TYR A 6 2.65 9.64 1.23
CA TYR A 6 2.75 8.23 0.80
C TYR A 6 1.77 7.33 1.55
N ALA A 7 1.58 7.52 2.86
CA ALA A 7 0.59 6.77 3.63
C ALA A 7 -0.85 7.03 3.17
N VAL A 8 -1.21 8.29 2.98
CA VAL A 8 -2.56 8.67 2.52
C VAL A 8 -2.82 8.14 1.11
N LEU A 9 -1.84 8.28 0.21
CA LEU A 9 -1.94 7.73 -1.15
C LEU A 9 -2.04 6.20 -1.15
N ALA A 10 -1.23 5.51 -0.34
CA ALA A 10 -1.30 4.05 -0.20
C ALA A 10 -2.69 3.61 0.26
N LEU A 11 -3.30 4.33 1.21
CA LEU A 11 -4.64 4.03 1.72
C LEU A 11 -5.72 4.25 0.64
N ILE A 12 -5.66 5.37 -0.08
CA ILE A 12 -6.62 5.68 -1.15
C ILE A 12 -6.51 4.64 -2.27
N VAL A 13 -5.29 4.30 -2.69
CA VAL A 13 -5.04 3.31 -3.74
C VAL A 13 -5.47 1.91 -3.29
N ALA A 14 -5.26 1.53 -2.03
CA ALA A 14 -5.76 0.28 -1.48
C ALA A 14 -7.31 0.21 -1.48
N GLY A 15 -7.98 1.32 -1.14
CA GLY A 15 -9.43 1.42 -1.24
C GLY A 15 -9.94 1.29 -2.68
N ALA A 16 -9.26 1.92 -3.64
CA ALA A 16 -9.58 1.77 -5.06
C ALA A 16 -9.36 0.33 -5.55
N ALA A 17 -8.28 -0.34 -5.14
CA ALA A 17 -8.03 -1.74 -5.46
C ALA A 17 -9.16 -2.64 -4.93
N ALA A 18 -9.61 -2.41 -3.69
CA ALA A 18 -10.72 -3.14 -3.10
C ALA A 18 -12.04 -2.94 -3.88
N TYR A 19 -12.31 -1.71 -4.33
CA TYR A 19 -13.48 -1.42 -5.16
C TYR A 19 -13.44 -2.15 -6.51
N PHE A 20 -12.30 -2.13 -7.20
CA PHE A 20 -12.16 -2.84 -8.48
C PHE A 20 -12.24 -4.35 -8.32
N PHE A 21 -11.74 -4.89 -7.20
CA PHE A 21 -11.90 -6.30 -6.87
C PHE A 21 -13.36 -6.67 -6.57
N TYR A 22 -14.08 -5.82 -5.84
CA TYR A 22 -15.53 -6.00 -5.63
C TYR A 22 -16.28 -5.97 -6.97
N LYS A 23 -15.99 -4.99 -7.83
CA LYS A 23 -16.58 -4.88 -9.17
C LYS A 23 -16.30 -6.12 -10.02
N PHE A 24 -15.08 -6.67 -9.95
CA PHE A 24 -14.75 -7.94 -10.62
C PHE A 24 -15.66 -9.08 -10.13
N GLN A 25 -15.88 -9.21 -8.82
CA GLN A 25 -16.75 -10.26 -8.29
C GLN A 25 -18.21 -10.10 -8.73
N THR A 26 -18.73 -8.86 -8.77
CA THR A 26 -20.12 -8.61 -9.14
C THR A 26 -20.36 -8.69 -10.65
N ALA A 27 -19.47 -8.14 -11.46
CA ALA A 27 -19.66 -8.03 -12.91
C ALA A 27 -18.94 -9.12 -13.73
N LYS A 28 -18.08 -9.94 -13.08
CA LYS A 28 -17.19 -10.92 -13.72
C LYS A 28 -16.33 -10.33 -14.86
N ASP A 29 -16.06 -9.03 -14.78
CA ASP A 29 -15.28 -8.29 -15.76
C ASP A 29 -13.78 -8.49 -15.51
N SER A 30 -13.10 -9.20 -16.41
CA SER A 30 -11.66 -9.49 -16.31
C SER A 30 -10.80 -8.22 -16.33
N ASN A 31 -11.25 -7.14 -16.97
CA ASN A 31 -10.52 -5.86 -16.98
C ASN A 31 -10.47 -5.23 -15.59
N SER A 32 -11.57 -5.35 -14.83
CA SER A 32 -11.64 -4.85 -13.45
C SER A 32 -10.68 -5.59 -12.51
N LEU A 33 -10.41 -6.89 -12.76
CA LEU A 33 -9.40 -7.64 -12.02
C LEU A 33 -7.97 -7.15 -12.32
N ILE A 34 -7.65 -6.94 -13.60
CA ILE A 34 -6.32 -6.45 -14.02
C ILE A 34 -6.04 -5.09 -13.39
N ILE A 35 -7.01 -4.17 -13.45
CA ILE A 35 -6.89 -2.84 -12.83
C ILE A 35 -6.72 -2.95 -11.31
N GLY A 36 -7.49 -3.83 -10.66
CA GLY A 36 -7.38 -4.08 -9.23
C GLY A 36 -6.00 -4.58 -8.81
N ILE A 37 -5.40 -5.50 -9.55
CA ILE A 37 -4.05 -6.04 -9.29
C ILE A 37 -2.99 -4.94 -9.43
N VAL A 38 -3.05 -4.13 -10.50
CA VAL A 38 -2.11 -3.02 -10.71
C VAL A 38 -2.18 -2.01 -9.56
N LEU A 39 -3.39 -1.67 -9.13
CA LEU A 39 -3.60 -0.77 -7.98
C LEU A 39 -3.09 -1.38 -6.67
N ALA A 40 -3.31 -2.69 -6.44
CA ALA A 40 -2.80 -3.37 -5.26
C ALA A 40 -1.26 -3.35 -5.19
N LEU A 41 -0.58 -3.58 -6.32
CA LEU A 41 0.88 -3.47 -6.41
C LEU A 41 1.38 -2.06 -6.11
N LEU A 42 0.71 -1.04 -6.65
CA LEU A 42 1.00 0.36 -6.35
C LEU A 42 0.84 0.68 -4.86
N ALA A 43 -0.20 0.16 -4.21
CA ALA A 43 -0.41 0.34 -2.78
C ALA A 43 0.72 -0.27 -1.95
N ILE A 44 1.23 -1.45 -2.35
CA ILE A 44 2.37 -2.11 -1.70
C ILE A 44 3.64 -1.26 -1.84
N VAL A 45 3.92 -0.73 -3.03
CA VAL A 45 5.10 0.12 -3.27
C VAL A 45 5.03 1.40 -2.43
N LEU A 46 3.87 2.08 -2.42
CA LEU A 46 3.67 3.30 -1.63
C LEU A 46 3.75 3.04 -0.13
N GLY A 47 3.16 1.94 0.34
CA GLY A 47 3.26 1.50 1.74
C GLY A 47 4.70 1.13 2.14
N GLY A 48 5.43 0.46 1.24
CA GLY A 48 6.85 0.16 1.43
C GLY A 48 7.70 1.42 1.53
N LEU A 49 7.48 2.41 0.66
CA LEU A 49 8.15 3.71 0.72
C LEU A 49 7.86 4.47 2.02
N PHE A 50 6.64 4.37 2.53
CA PHE A 50 6.28 4.93 3.83
C PHE A 50 7.00 4.23 4.99
N MET A 51 7.19 2.90 4.91
CA MET A 51 7.86 2.11 5.95
C MET A 51 9.39 2.17 5.88
N TYR A 52 9.98 2.45 4.71
CA TYR A 52 11.43 2.43 4.48
C TYR A 52 12.22 3.30 5.48
N GLY A 53 11.68 4.46 5.86
CA GLY A 53 12.32 5.35 6.86
C GLY A 53 11.96 5.06 8.32
N ARG A 54 11.07 4.10 8.59
CA ARG A 54 10.53 3.81 9.94
C ARG A 54 10.98 2.45 10.50
N VAL A 55 11.36 1.53 9.64
CA VAL A 55 11.83 0.19 10.05
C VAL A 55 13.34 0.17 10.28
N ASN A 56 14.07 1.18 9.79
CA ASN A 56 15.53 1.25 9.88
C ASN A 56 16.06 2.18 10.99
N THR A 57 15.21 2.61 11.93
CA THR A 57 15.71 3.15 13.19
C THR A 57 16.33 1.99 13.96
N HIS A 58 17.62 1.77 13.70
CA HIS A 58 18.56 1.22 14.68
C HIS A 58 18.60 2.23 15.83
N ASP A 59 17.48 2.40 16.54
CA ASP A 59 17.54 2.93 17.88
C ASP A 59 18.41 1.92 18.59
N ASP A 60 19.66 2.35 18.85
CA ASP A 60 20.66 1.62 19.60
C ASP A 60 19.95 0.96 20.77
N ILE A 61 19.67 -0.33 20.64
CA ILE A 61 19.39 -1.17 21.78
C ILE A 61 20.74 -1.21 22.48
N HIS A 62 21.01 -0.17 23.27
CA HIS A 62 21.96 -0.23 24.36
C HIS A 62 21.37 -1.27 25.29
N ILE A 63 21.59 -2.54 24.96
CA ILE A 63 21.57 -3.63 25.92
C ILE A 63 22.77 -3.30 26.82
N THR A 64 22.51 -2.46 27.81
CA THR A 64 23.41 -2.28 28.95
C THR A 64 23.66 -3.66 29.52
N GLU A 65 24.91 -4.13 29.38
CA GLU A 65 25.48 -5.20 30.18
C GLU A 65 25.32 -4.91 31.69
#